data_AF-A0AAU3BD18-F1
#
_entry.id   AF-A0AAU3BD18-F1
#
_cell.length_a   1.000
_cell.length_b   1.000
_cell.length_c   1.000
_cell.angle_alpha   90.00
_cell.angle_beta   90.00
_cell.angle_gamma   90.00
#
_symmetry.space_group_name_H-M   'P 1'
#
loop_
_entity.id
_entity.type
_entity.pdbx_description
1 polymer ?
#
loop_
_entity_poly.entity_id
_entity_poly.type
_entity_poly.pdbx_seq_one_letter_code
_entity_poly.pdbx_strand_id
1 'polypeptide(L)'
;MDKQRTTLGVLTLLPLAVACGSQTAGSGSARTDAAPVTGVHWTVDSLTVDGKTARAPSGAYLKIGEDGRVSGNLGCNGFGSKATLKGDRVEFGEIQTTDMGCEKGPMSFERSLSRMFADASAFTTKADGDRLTLTADSGDRIGLTKEPDAPLRGTKWTVTALGDKNVAQSLPKGTEAYFVLGENGTFDGRLGCNHASAQATVRDGHITLGPVRTTRMMCQGSLMRTEKSLLKLFDGKVDYDLDHRGITLTSENGTVVSAVADE
;
A
#
# COMPACT_ATOMS: atom_id res chain seq x y z
N MET A 1 -78.66 22.99 -14.53
CA MET A 1 -78.64 21.56 -14.86
C MET A 1 -77.38 21.30 -15.67
N ASP A 2 -76.54 20.39 -15.17
CA ASP A 2 -75.57 19.50 -15.85
C ASP A 2 -75.37 19.69 -17.37
N LYS A 3 -74.18 19.55 -17.98
CA LYS A 3 -72.91 18.94 -17.58
C LYS A 3 -71.87 19.19 -18.69
N GLN A 4 -70.61 19.22 -18.29
CA GLN A 4 -69.41 18.66 -18.95
C GLN A 4 -69.02 19.00 -20.40
N ARG A 5 -67.81 19.59 -20.47
CA ARG A 5 -66.85 19.58 -21.58
C ARG A 5 -66.24 18.20 -21.76
N THR A 6 -65.90 17.82 -23.00
CA THR A 6 -64.75 16.93 -23.27
C THR A 6 -64.20 17.11 -24.70
N THR A 7 -62.87 17.21 -24.74
CA THR A 7 -61.95 17.46 -25.85
C THR A 7 -61.67 16.23 -26.71
N LEU A 8 -61.41 16.44 -28.02
CA LEU A 8 -60.96 15.44 -28.99
C LEU A 8 -59.50 15.00 -28.74
N GLY A 9 -59.24 13.70 -28.83
CA GLY A 9 -57.91 13.11 -28.99
C GLY A 9 -57.85 12.27 -30.26
N VAL A 10 -56.90 12.59 -31.14
CA VAL A 10 -56.68 11.95 -32.45
C VAL A 10 -55.88 10.66 -32.29
N LEU A 11 -56.35 9.58 -32.92
CA LEU A 11 -55.77 8.24 -32.92
C LEU A 11 -54.97 8.04 -34.23
N THR A 12 -53.64 7.92 -34.14
CA THR A 12 -52.77 7.59 -35.29
C THR A 12 -52.24 6.16 -35.18
N LEU A 13 -52.58 5.34 -36.18
CA LEU A 13 -52.06 3.99 -36.43
C LEU A 13 -50.61 4.03 -36.92
N LEU A 14 -49.71 3.24 -36.31
CA LEU A 14 -48.37 2.95 -36.84
C LEU A 14 -48.26 1.49 -37.32
N PRO A 15 -47.60 1.22 -38.46
CA PRO A 15 -47.43 -0.12 -39.02
C PRO A 15 -46.29 -0.91 -38.35
N LEU A 16 -46.49 -2.22 -38.14
CA LEU A 16 -45.46 -3.16 -37.72
C LEU A 16 -44.50 -3.46 -38.87
N ALA A 17 -43.24 -3.04 -38.73
CA ALA A 17 -42.13 -3.52 -39.55
C ALA A 17 -41.31 -4.56 -38.76
N VAL A 18 -41.35 -5.80 -39.22
CA VAL A 18 -40.50 -6.90 -38.73
C VAL A 18 -39.12 -6.72 -39.37
N ALA A 19 -38.15 -6.24 -38.58
CA ALA A 19 -36.75 -6.15 -38.99
C ALA A 19 -35.94 -7.27 -38.32
N CYS A 20 -35.39 -8.17 -39.14
CA CYS A 20 -34.47 -9.22 -38.73
C CYS A 20 -33.26 -8.61 -38.01
N GLY A 21 -33.03 -9.05 -36.78
CA GLY A 21 -31.87 -8.68 -35.99
C GLY A 21 -30.59 -9.30 -36.55
N SER A 22 -29.72 -8.46 -37.10
CA SER A 22 -28.28 -8.71 -37.12
C SER A 22 -27.69 -8.04 -35.89
N GLN A 23 -27.70 -8.73 -34.75
CA GLN A 23 -26.87 -8.34 -33.62
C GLN A 23 -25.42 -8.56 -34.02
N THR A 24 -24.74 -7.48 -34.41
CA THR A 24 -23.30 -7.40 -34.31
C THR A 24 -22.98 -7.60 -32.84
N ALA A 25 -22.60 -8.83 -32.48
CA ALA A 25 -21.97 -9.13 -31.20
C ALA A 25 -20.69 -8.30 -31.17
N GLY A 26 -20.78 -7.11 -30.58
CA GLY A 26 -19.61 -6.39 -30.12
C GLY A 26 -18.93 -7.32 -29.13
N SER A 27 -17.89 -8.00 -29.58
CA SER A 27 -16.88 -8.58 -28.70
C SER A 27 -16.25 -7.43 -27.95
N GLY A 28 -16.94 -6.97 -26.90
CA GLY A 28 -16.30 -6.34 -25.78
C GLY A 28 -15.39 -7.41 -25.22
N SER A 29 -14.14 -7.44 -25.70
CA SER A 29 -13.05 -7.92 -24.87
C SER A 29 -13.22 -7.18 -23.56
N ALA A 30 -13.75 -7.89 -22.55
CA ALA A 30 -13.49 -7.53 -21.19
C ALA A 30 -11.97 -7.43 -21.12
N ARG A 31 -11.45 -6.20 -21.10
CA ARG A 31 -10.11 -5.99 -20.59
C ARG A 31 -10.22 -6.51 -19.18
N THR A 32 -9.72 -7.72 -18.95
CA THR A 32 -9.17 -8.06 -17.65
C THR A 32 -8.14 -6.97 -17.41
N ASP A 33 -8.54 -5.93 -16.68
CA ASP A 33 -7.60 -4.96 -16.16
C ASP A 33 -6.60 -5.80 -15.37
N ALA A 34 -5.42 -6.01 -15.95
CA ALA A 34 -4.36 -6.73 -15.30
C ALA A 34 -4.14 -6.03 -13.97
N ALA A 35 -4.11 -6.79 -12.86
CA ALA A 35 -3.89 -6.20 -11.55
C ALA A 35 -2.64 -5.32 -11.61
N PRO A 36 -2.68 -4.10 -11.04
CA PRO A 36 -1.54 -3.20 -11.10
C PRO A 36 -0.34 -3.89 -10.47
N VAL A 37 0.74 -3.99 -11.23
CA VAL A 37 2.02 -4.54 -10.75
C VAL A 37 2.74 -3.52 -9.87
N THR A 38 2.52 -2.22 -10.14
CA THR A 38 3.04 -1.08 -9.38
C THR A 38 2.16 -0.77 -8.17
N GLY A 39 2.74 -0.11 -7.16
CA GLY A 39 2.05 0.31 -5.95
C GLY A 39 1.67 -0.85 -5.00
N VAL A 40 1.96 -2.09 -5.38
CA VAL A 40 1.57 -3.29 -4.62
C VAL A 40 2.77 -3.88 -3.89
N HIS A 41 2.55 -4.27 -2.63
CA HIS A 41 3.49 -5.09 -1.88
C HIS A 41 3.34 -6.56 -2.29
N TRP A 42 4.35 -7.10 -2.97
CA TRP A 42 4.38 -8.48 -3.43
C TRP A 42 5.30 -9.31 -2.55
N THR A 43 4.74 -10.23 -1.78
CA THR A 43 5.51 -11.21 -1.03
C THR A 43 6.00 -12.30 -1.98
N VAL A 44 7.29 -12.58 -1.92
CA VAL A 44 7.92 -13.62 -2.76
C VAL A 44 7.55 -14.97 -2.20
N ASP A 45 6.87 -15.77 -3.01
CA ASP A 45 6.45 -17.12 -2.65
C ASP A 45 7.52 -18.14 -2.99
N SER A 46 8.03 -18.06 -4.22
CA SER A 46 8.88 -19.09 -4.79
C SER A 46 9.71 -18.57 -5.94
N LEU A 47 10.80 -19.28 -6.18
CA LEU A 47 11.69 -19.08 -7.31
C LEU A 47 11.82 -20.42 -8.04
N THR A 48 11.60 -20.42 -9.34
CA THR A 48 11.83 -21.58 -10.21
C THR A 48 12.95 -21.28 -11.17
N VAL A 49 14.07 -22.00 -11.05
CA VAL A 49 15.25 -21.87 -11.90
C VAL A 49 15.58 -23.23 -12.50
N ASP A 50 15.78 -23.30 -13.82
CA ASP A 50 16.06 -24.56 -14.53
C ASP A 50 15.05 -25.68 -14.22
N GLY A 51 13.78 -25.30 -14.09
CA GLY A 51 12.68 -26.22 -13.75
C GLY A 51 12.63 -26.71 -12.29
N LYS A 52 13.54 -26.24 -11.42
CA LYS A 52 13.53 -26.55 -9.98
C LYS A 52 12.95 -25.40 -9.18
N THR A 53 11.94 -25.68 -8.37
CA THR A 53 11.28 -24.67 -7.53
C THR A 53 11.78 -24.71 -6.09
N ALA A 54 12.12 -23.55 -5.55
CA ALA A 54 12.43 -23.32 -4.15
C ALA A 54 11.41 -22.37 -3.52
N ARG A 55 10.98 -22.65 -2.28
CA ARG A 55 10.15 -21.72 -1.48
C ARG A 55 11.03 -20.58 -0.97
N ALA A 56 10.50 -19.37 -0.97
CA ALA A 56 11.19 -18.22 -0.42
C ALA A 56 11.30 -18.27 1.11
N PRO A 57 12.38 -17.75 1.70
CA PRO A 57 12.44 -17.42 3.13
C PRO A 57 11.34 -16.43 3.52
N SER A 58 10.98 -16.40 4.80
CA SER A 58 10.09 -15.38 5.36
C SER A 58 10.64 -13.98 5.15
N GLY A 59 9.77 -13.01 4.85
CA GLY A 59 10.16 -11.62 4.68
C GLY A 59 10.79 -11.28 3.33
N ALA A 60 10.85 -12.23 2.38
CA ALA A 60 11.20 -11.91 1.01
C ALA A 60 10.03 -11.20 0.32
N TYR A 61 10.25 -10.00 -0.22
CA TYR A 61 9.21 -9.20 -0.88
C TYR A 61 9.81 -8.27 -1.94
N LEU A 62 8.94 -7.78 -2.81
CA LEU A 62 9.22 -6.83 -3.88
C LEU A 62 8.08 -5.80 -3.94
N LYS A 63 8.43 -4.52 -4.09
CA LYS A 63 7.49 -3.45 -4.43
C LYS A 63 8.08 -2.64 -5.58
N ILE A 64 7.24 -2.37 -6.58
CA ILE A 64 7.56 -1.45 -7.66
C ILE A 64 6.71 -0.21 -7.45
N GLY A 65 7.31 0.93 -7.17
CA GLY A 65 6.63 2.21 -7.03
C GLY A 65 6.08 2.72 -8.36
N GLU A 66 5.12 3.64 -8.30
CA GLU A 66 4.57 4.33 -9.48
C GLU A 66 5.64 5.16 -10.23
N ASP A 67 6.70 5.56 -9.53
CA ASP A 67 7.86 6.25 -10.11
C ASP A 67 8.91 5.28 -10.71
N GLY A 68 8.61 3.97 -10.71
CA GLY A 68 9.49 2.92 -11.18
C GLY A 68 10.62 2.57 -10.21
N ARG A 69 10.68 3.13 -8.99
CA ARG A 69 11.63 2.66 -7.99
C ARG A 69 11.24 1.28 -7.50
N VAL A 70 12.23 0.43 -7.31
CA VAL A 70 12.06 -0.91 -6.76
C VAL A 70 12.68 -0.96 -5.39
N SER A 71 11.92 -1.47 -4.42
CA SER A 71 12.41 -1.79 -3.08
C SER A 71 11.98 -3.21 -2.71
N GLY A 72 12.75 -3.86 -1.86
CA GLY A 72 12.39 -5.19 -1.39
C GLY A 72 13.41 -5.82 -0.46
N ASN A 73 13.16 -7.08 -0.16
CA ASN A 73 14.09 -7.95 0.54
C ASN A 73 14.15 -9.30 -0.19
N LEU A 74 15.35 -9.83 -0.40
CA LEU A 74 15.62 -11.08 -1.12
C LEU A 74 15.57 -12.31 -0.22
N GLY A 75 15.04 -12.18 1.00
CA GLY A 75 14.95 -13.19 2.05
C GLY A 75 16.09 -13.15 3.08
N CYS A 76 17.18 -12.43 2.79
CA CYS A 76 18.28 -12.18 3.73
C CYS A 76 18.67 -10.70 3.69
N ASN A 77 18.93 -10.19 2.48
CA ASN A 77 19.31 -8.80 2.27
C ASN A 77 18.19 -7.95 1.71
N GLY A 78 18.20 -6.67 2.10
CA GLY A 78 17.43 -5.65 1.42
C GLY A 78 18.00 -5.38 0.03
N PHE A 79 17.14 -5.02 -0.92
CA PHE A 79 17.58 -4.62 -2.24
C PHE A 79 16.81 -3.41 -2.78
N GLY A 80 17.44 -2.71 -3.71
CA GLY A 80 16.84 -1.63 -4.48
C GLY A 80 17.24 -1.70 -5.94
N SER A 81 16.35 -1.22 -6.81
CA SER A 81 16.60 -1.10 -8.25
C SER A 81 15.67 -0.03 -8.86
N LYS A 82 15.67 0.08 -10.18
CA LYS A 82 14.63 0.74 -10.96
C LYS A 82 13.95 -0.28 -11.85
N ALA A 83 12.70 -0.05 -12.20
CA ALA A 83 11.95 -0.86 -13.14
C ALA A 83 11.34 0.03 -14.23
N THR A 84 11.36 -0.46 -15.46
CA THR A 84 10.61 0.12 -16.57
C THR A 84 9.51 -0.85 -16.97
N LEU A 85 8.26 -0.38 -16.98
CA LEU A 85 7.12 -1.18 -17.39
C LEU A 85 6.70 -0.83 -18.82
N LYS A 86 6.49 -1.86 -19.65
CA LYS A 86 5.99 -1.74 -21.02
C LYS A 86 4.94 -2.82 -21.28
N GLY A 87 3.66 -2.47 -21.12
CA GLY A 87 2.57 -3.43 -21.22
C GLY A 87 2.67 -4.49 -20.12
N ASP A 88 2.78 -5.75 -20.52
CA ASP A 88 2.96 -6.91 -19.64
C ASP A 88 4.44 -7.25 -19.37
N ARG A 89 5.38 -6.37 -19.72
CA ARG A 89 6.80 -6.56 -19.46
C ARG A 89 7.33 -5.61 -18.41
N VAL A 90 8.18 -6.14 -17.54
CA VAL A 90 8.97 -5.36 -16.58
C VAL A 90 10.47 -5.62 -16.82
N GLU A 91 11.21 -4.54 -17.02
CA GLU A 91 12.66 -4.53 -17.16
C GLU A 91 13.24 -3.98 -15.86
N PHE A 92 14.02 -4.78 -15.12
CA PHE A 92 14.72 -4.31 -13.93
C PHE A 92 16.08 -3.74 -14.32
N GLY A 93 16.47 -2.62 -13.69
CA GLY A 93 17.80 -2.08 -13.78
C GLY A 93 18.77 -2.81 -12.84
N GLU A 94 19.99 -2.28 -12.74
CA GLU A 94 21.00 -2.79 -11.82
C GLU A 94 20.44 -2.87 -10.40
N ILE A 95 20.59 -4.05 -9.79
CA ILE A 95 20.18 -4.29 -8.41
C ILE A 95 21.33 -3.95 -7.47
N GLN A 96 21.00 -3.21 -6.42
CA GLN A 96 21.87 -2.95 -5.29
C GLN A 96 21.34 -3.71 -4.08
N THR A 97 22.22 -4.41 -3.36
CA THR A 97 21.86 -5.18 -2.17
C THR A 97 22.62 -4.71 -0.95
N THR A 98 22.09 -4.96 0.24
CA THR A 98 22.87 -4.93 1.47
C THR A 98 23.75 -6.17 1.58
N ASP A 99 24.75 -6.16 2.47
CA ASP A 99 25.68 -7.28 2.71
C ASP A 99 25.57 -7.84 4.14
N MET A 100 24.36 -8.22 4.53
CA MET A 100 24.06 -8.97 5.75
C MET A 100 24.33 -10.47 5.54
N GLY A 101 24.84 -11.12 6.58
CA GLY A 101 24.98 -12.58 6.62
C GLY A 101 23.79 -13.23 7.33
N CYS A 102 23.17 -14.23 6.68
CA CYS A 102 22.11 -15.06 7.25
C CYS A 102 22.49 -16.55 7.17
N GLU A 103 21.56 -17.45 7.48
CA GLU A 103 21.75 -18.88 7.28
C GLU A 103 21.92 -19.25 5.80
N LYS A 104 22.49 -20.44 5.55
CA LYS A 104 22.81 -20.92 4.19
C LYS A 104 21.61 -20.95 3.25
N GLY A 105 20.42 -21.29 3.76
CA GLY A 105 19.17 -21.36 2.99
C GLY A 105 18.79 -20.00 2.38
N PRO A 106 18.48 -19.00 3.21
CA PRO A 106 18.18 -17.64 2.76
C PRO A 106 19.25 -17.04 1.84
N MET A 107 20.54 -17.18 2.18
CA MET A 107 21.62 -16.66 1.32
C MET A 107 21.67 -17.37 -0.05
N SER A 108 21.34 -18.66 -0.13
CA SER A 108 21.29 -19.37 -1.41
C SER A 108 20.10 -18.96 -2.26
N PHE A 109 18.96 -18.72 -1.61
CA PHE A 109 17.77 -18.20 -2.28
C PHE A 109 18.04 -16.79 -2.82
N GLU A 110 18.56 -15.90 -1.99
CA GLU A 110 18.97 -14.54 -2.37
C GLU A 110 19.87 -14.55 -3.61
N ARG A 111 20.97 -15.31 -3.60
CA ARG A 111 21.89 -15.38 -4.75
C ARG A 111 21.20 -15.83 -6.04
N SER A 112 20.24 -16.74 -5.94
CA SER A 112 19.50 -17.25 -7.10
C SER A 112 18.54 -16.17 -7.64
N LEU A 113 17.84 -15.48 -6.74
CA LEU A 113 16.93 -14.40 -7.10
C LEU A 113 17.68 -13.19 -7.68
N SER A 114 18.78 -12.75 -7.06
CA SER A 114 19.62 -11.65 -7.57
C SER A 114 20.15 -11.93 -8.96
N ARG A 115 20.65 -13.15 -9.22
CA ARG A 115 21.16 -13.54 -10.54
C ARG A 115 20.07 -13.48 -11.58
N MET A 116 18.89 -14.01 -11.27
CA MET A 116 17.80 -14.02 -12.23
C MET A 116 17.36 -12.58 -12.59
N PHE A 117 17.38 -11.64 -11.66
CA PHE A 117 17.18 -10.23 -11.99
C PHE A 117 18.31 -9.59 -12.80
N ALA A 118 19.56 -10.01 -12.59
CA ALA A 118 20.73 -9.50 -13.31
C ALA A 118 20.85 -10.07 -14.74
N ASP A 119 20.46 -11.33 -14.93
CA ASP A 119 20.63 -12.08 -16.19
C ASP A 119 19.42 -11.89 -17.12
N ALA A 120 18.22 -11.69 -16.58
CA ALA A 120 17.01 -11.51 -17.38
C ALA A 120 16.95 -10.11 -18.01
N SER A 121 16.71 -10.06 -19.32
CA SER A 121 16.53 -8.77 -20.01
C SER A 121 15.19 -8.12 -19.66
N ALA A 122 14.15 -8.94 -19.51
CA ALA A 122 12.82 -8.55 -19.07
C ALA A 122 12.11 -9.74 -18.43
N PHE A 123 11.04 -9.44 -17.69
CA PHE A 123 10.08 -10.43 -17.22
C PHE A 123 8.72 -10.15 -17.84
N THR A 124 8.06 -11.20 -18.32
CA THR A 124 6.64 -11.16 -18.64
C THR A 124 5.84 -11.33 -17.36
N THR A 125 4.90 -10.42 -17.12
CA THR A 125 4.01 -10.40 -15.96
C THR A 125 2.72 -11.13 -16.27
N LYS A 126 2.30 -12.02 -15.37
CA LYS A 126 0.97 -12.63 -15.40
C LYS A 126 0.32 -12.47 -14.05
N ALA A 127 -0.68 -11.59 -13.97
CA ALA A 127 -1.49 -11.39 -12.78
C ALA A 127 -2.77 -12.26 -12.84
N ASP A 128 -3.14 -12.84 -11.70
CA ASP A 128 -4.38 -13.61 -11.51
C ASP A 128 -4.87 -13.40 -10.06
N GLY A 129 -5.85 -12.50 -9.89
CA GLY A 129 -6.30 -12.06 -8.57
C GLY A 129 -5.15 -11.50 -7.73
N ASP A 130 -4.89 -12.13 -6.58
CA ASP A 130 -3.81 -11.76 -5.67
C ASP A 130 -2.48 -12.43 -6.00
N ARG A 131 -2.36 -13.14 -7.13
CA ARG A 131 -1.11 -13.78 -7.56
C ARG A 131 -0.49 -13.01 -8.72
N LEU A 132 0.84 -12.91 -8.69
CA LEU A 132 1.64 -12.42 -9.81
C LEU A 132 2.74 -13.43 -10.10
N THR A 133 2.92 -13.74 -11.38
CA THR A 133 4.08 -14.50 -11.85
C THR A 133 4.94 -13.62 -12.74
N LEU A 134 6.21 -13.49 -12.41
CA LEU A 134 7.22 -12.89 -13.28
C LEU A 134 7.96 -14.02 -14.00
N THR A 135 7.96 -14.03 -15.33
CA THR A 135 8.64 -15.06 -16.14
C THR A 135 9.76 -14.43 -16.95
N ALA A 136 11.00 -14.83 -16.70
CA ALA A 136 12.17 -14.40 -17.47
C ALA A 136 12.14 -14.99 -18.89
N ASP A 137 12.92 -14.42 -19.81
CA ASP A 137 13.05 -14.96 -21.17
C ASP A 137 13.64 -16.38 -21.21
N SER A 138 14.40 -16.78 -20.18
CA SER A 138 14.89 -18.16 -19.99
C SER A 138 13.78 -19.17 -19.66
N GLY A 139 12.61 -18.69 -19.23
CA GLY A 139 11.52 -19.51 -18.68
C GLY A 139 11.55 -19.67 -17.16
N ASP A 140 12.56 -19.12 -16.47
CA ASP A 140 12.61 -19.04 -15.01
C ASP A 140 11.51 -18.14 -14.47
N ARG A 141 11.02 -18.43 -13.24
CA ARG A 141 9.82 -17.78 -12.71
C ARG A 141 9.94 -17.36 -11.25
N ILE A 142 9.36 -16.21 -10.92
CA ILE A 142 9.06 -15.79 -9.55
C ILE A 142 7.56 -15.91 -9.34
N GLY A 143 7.16 -16.66 -8.32
CA GLY A 143 5.81 -16.64 -7.79
C GLY A 143 5.69 -15.56 -6.71
N LEU A 144 4.67 -14.73 -6.81
CA LEU A 144 4.39 -13.63 -5.90
C LEU A 144 2.93 -13.66 -5.44
N THR A 145 2.70 -13.23 -4.20
CA THR A 145 1.36 -12.97 -3.67
C THR A 145 1.24 -11.55 -3.20
N LYS A 146 0.14 -10.89 -3.56
CA LYS A 146 -0.21 -9.58 -3.04
C LYS A 146 -0.44 -9.69 -1.55
N GLU A 147 0.26 -8.86 -0.79
CA GLU A 147 -0.01 -8.69 0.62
C GLU A 147 -0.70 -7.33 0.82
N PRO A 148 -1.92 -7.29 1.40
CA PRO A 148 -2.60 -6.03 1.64
C PRO A 148 -1.87 -5.20 2.68
N ASP A 149 -2.09 -3.88 2.64
CA ASP A 149 -1.63 -3.00 3.71
C ASP A 149 -2.33 -3.35 5.02
N ALA A 150 -1.65 -3.07 6.14
CA ALA A 150 -2.25 -3.12 7.45
C ALA A 150 -3.48 -2.20 7.46
N PRO A 151 -4.61 -2.65 8.03
CA PRO A 151 -5.78 -1.81 8.18
C PRO A 151 -5.40 -0.51 8.90
N LEU A 152 -5.85 0.64 8.38
CA LEU A 152 -5.60 1.93 9.04
C LEU A 152 -6.26 1.97 10.42
N ARG A 153 -7.49 1.45 10.49
CA ARG A 153 -8.30 1.35 11.71
C ARG A 153 -8.06 0.01 12.40
N GLY A 154 -8.21 -0.01 13.72
CA GLY A 154 -7.98 -1.20 14.55
C GLY A 154 -6.50 -1.57 14.74
N THR A 155 -5.60 -1.09 13.88
CA THR A 155 -4.15 -1.30 14.01
C THR A 155 -3.54 -0.35 15.03
N LYS A 156 -2.65 -0.90 15.87
CA LYS A 156 -1.75 -0.11 16.71
C LYS A 156 -0.51 0.26 15.91
N TRP A 157 -0.34 1.56 15.69
CA TRP A 157 0.77 2.14 14.96
C TRP A 157 1.80 2.66 15.95
N THR A 158 2.94 1.99 16.06
CA THR A 158 4.07 2.41 16.90
C THR A 158 4.93 3.42 16.15
N VAL A 159 5.09 4.61 16.74
CA VAL A 159 5.88 5.70 16.15
C VAL A 159 7.36 5.37 16.25
N THR A 160 8.07 5.43 15.12
CA THR A 160 9.50 5.12 15.03
C THR A 160 10.35 6.35 14.76
N ALA A 161 9.78 7.35 14.07
CA ALA A 161 10.45 8.60 13.76
C ALA A 161 9.49 9.79 13.78
N LEU A 162 10.05 10.96 14.10
CA LEU A 162 9.38 12.24 14.15
C LEU A 162 10.32 13.32 13.58
N GLY A 163 9.76 14.26 12.83
CA GLY A 163 10.51 15.43 12.39
C GLY A 163 9.70 16.37 11.52
N ASP A 164 10.36 16.96 10.54
CA ASP A 164 9.74 17.78 9.50
C ASP A 164 9.90 17.13 8.12
N LYS A 165 9.40 17.80 7.07
CA LYS A 165 9.48 17.33 5.68
C LYS A 165 10.91 17.07 5.17
N ASN A 166 11.93 17.63 5.82
CA ASN A 166 13.32 17.53 5.39
C ASN A 166 14.12 16.54 6.25
N VAL A 167 13.84 16.45 7.54
CA VAL A 167 14.59 15.61 8.48
C VAL A 167 13.63 14.92 9.45
N ALA A 168 13.57 13.59 9.36
CA ALA A 168 12.97 12.73 10.38
C ALA A 168 14.07 12.19 11.32
N GLN A 169 13.80 12.14 12.62
CA GLN A 169 14.71 11.62 13.63
C GLN A 169 14.06 10.50 14.43
N SER A 170 14.84 9.49 14.80
CA SER A 170 14.38 8.45 15.71
C SER A 170 13.99 9.03 17.06
N LEU A 171 13.01 8.40 17.70
CA LEU A 171 12.57 8.81 19.02
C LEU A 171 13.67 8.60 20.09
N PRO A 172 13.65 9.40 21.18
CA PRO A 172 14.51 9.14 22.33
C PRO A 172 14.35 7.71 22.86
N LYS A 173 15.43 7.10 23.35
CA LYS A 173 15.36 5.76 23.96
C LYS A 173 14.33 5.72 25.10
N GLY A 174 13.54 4.64 25.15
CA GLY A 174 12.50 4.45 26.15
C GLY A 174 11.23 5.28 25.91
N THR A 175 11.11 5.96 24.76
CA THR A 175 9.86 6.61 24.37
C THR A 175 8.86 5.56 23.94
N GLU A 176 7.74 5.48 24.65
CA GLU A 176 6.57 4.73 24.22
C GLU A 176 5.63 5.68 23.49
N ALA A 177 5.63 5.61 22.17
CA ALA A 177 4.75 6.43 21.33
C ALA A 177 4.00 5.54 20.33
N TYR A 178 2.68 5.54 20.41
CA TYR A 178 1.81 4.82 19.48
C TYR A 178 0.43 5.48 19.41
N PHE A 179 -0.31 5.15 18.37
CA PHE A 179 -1.72 5.49 18.26
C PHE A 179 -2.54 4.35 17.64
N VAL A 180 -3.84 4.37 17.90
CA VAL A 180 -4.85 3.48 17.32
C VAL A 180 -5.99 4.36 16.83
N LEU A 181 -6.40 4.15 15.58
CA LEU A 181 -7.65 4.71 15.06
C LEU A 181 -8.74 3.67 15.23
N GLY A 182 -9.70 3.90 16.13
CA GLY A 182 -10.79 2.98 16.39
C GLY A 182 -11.74 2.83 15.21
N GLU A 183 -12.37 1.66 15.10
CA GLU A 183 -13.43 1.38 14.11
C GLU A 183 -14.64 2.30 14.28
N ASN A 184 -14.88 2.73 15.51
CA ASN A 184 -15.96 3.63 15.91
C ASN A 184 -15.59 5.13 15.79
N GLY A 185 -14.50 5.48 15.11
CA GLY A 185 -14.10 6.88 14.93
C GLY A 185 -13.45 7.50 16.17
N THR A 186 -12.71 6.72 16.95
CA THR A 186 -11.86 7.23 18.03
C THR A 186 -10.40 7.30 17.62
N PHE A 187 -9.64 8.13 18.34
CA PHE A 187 -8.19 8.09 18.40
C PHE A 187 -7.81 7.83 19.85
N ASP A 188 -6.94 6.87 20.07
CA ASP A 188 -6.38 6.53 21.37
C ASP A 188 -4.89 6.28 21.21
N GLY A 189 -4.08 6.69 22.17
CA GLY A 189 -2.64 6.51 22.03
C GLY A 189 -1.82 7.02 23.19
N ARG A 190 -0.53 6.71 23.15
CA ARG A 190 0.47 7.27 24.04
C ARG A 190 1.42 8.12 23.20
N LEU A 191 1.65 9.37 23.59
CA LEU A 191 2.46 10.31 22.80
C LEU A 191 3.83 10.54 23.43
N GLY A 192 4.43 9.52 24.05
CA GLY A 192 5.69 9.62 24.79
C GLY A 192 5.48 9.68 26.30
N CYS A 193 5.01 10.81 26.85
CA CYS A 193 4.75 10.93 28.29
C CYS A 193 3.29 10.63 28.65
N ASN A 194 2.34 11.27 27.98
CA ASN A 194 0.91 11.14 28.29
C ASN A 194 0.12 10.24 27.36
N HIS A 195 -0.99 9.71 27.89
CA HIS A 195 -2.05 9.14 27.07
C HIS A 195 -2.86 10.27 26.44
N ALA A 196 -3.30 10.08 25.21
CA ALA A 196 -4.14 11.00 24.46
C ALA A 196 -5.36 10.26 23.91
N SER A 197 -6.52 10.91 23.92
CA SER A 197 -7.71 10.42 23.23
C SER A 197 -8.53 11.53 22.59
N ALA A 198 -9.18 11.24 21.48
CA ALA A 198 -10.01 12.16 20.73
C ALA A 198 -11.06 11.41 19.90
N GLN A 199 -12.02 12.15 19.33
CA GLN A 199 -12.73 11.64 18.16
C GLN A 199 -11.84 11.80 16.92
N ALA A 200 -11.93 10.86 15.99
CA ALA A 200 -11.13 10.83 14.77
C ALA A 200 -12.03 10.64 13.55
N THR A 201 -11.92 11.57 12.62
CA THR A 201 -12.51 11.43 11.29
C THR A 201 -11.41 11.06 10.32
N VAL A 202 -11.63 9.97 9.57
CA VAL A 202 -10.78 9.58 8.45
C VAL A 202 -11.63 9.63 7.20
N ARG A 203 -11.25 10.48 6.25
CA ARG A 203 -11.98 10.71 5.01
C ARG A 203 -11.01 11.24 3.97
N ASP A 204 -11.25 10.99 2.68
CA ASP A 204 -10.50 11.59 1.55
C ASP A 204 -8.96 11.65 1.77
N GLY A 205 -8.35 10.54 2.20
CA GLY A 205 -6.89 10.43 2.41
C GLY A 205 -6.34 11.19 3.62
N HIS A 206 -7.20 11.69 4.51
CA HIS A 206 -6.78 12.49 5.66
C HIS A 206 -7.41 12.07 6.97
N ILE A 207 -6.70 12.37 8.05
CA ILE A 207 -7.10 12.19 9.44
C ILE A 207 -7.26 13.59 10.04
N THR A 208 -8.40 13.83 10.69
CA THR A 208 -8.63 15.02 11.53
C THR A 208 -9.11 14.58 12.89
N LEU A 209 -8.48 15.12 13.95
CA LEU A 209 -8.92 14.86 15.31
C LEU A 209 -9.83 15.99 15.80
N GLY A 210 -10.83 15.61 16.60
CA GLY A 210 -11.55 16.54 17.46
C GLY A 210 -10.68 17.00 18.65
N PRO A 211 -11.28 17.65 19.65
CA PRO A 211 -10.55 18.10 20.84
C PRO A 211 -9.81 16.93 21.52
N VAL A 212 -8.48 17.02 21.57
CA VAL A 212 -7.63 15.99 22.18
C VAL A 212 -7.63 16.17 23.69
N ARG A 213 -7.93 15.09 24.41
CA ARG A 213 -7.79 15.00 25.87
C ARG A 213 -6.50 14.27 26.19
N THR A 214 -5.71 14.81 27.10
CA THR A 214 -4.48 14.18 27.57
C THR A 214 -4.49 13.98 29.09
N THR A 215 -3.78 12.96 29.55
CA THR A 215 -3.37 12.90 30.96
C THR A 215 -2.35 14.01 31.25
N ARG A 216 -2.10 14.30 32.54
CA ARG A 216 -1.13 15.34 32.96
C ARG A 216 -0.03 14.76 33.85
N MET A 217 0.64 13.73 33.37
CA MET A 217 1.84 13.17 33.97
C MET A 217 3.03 14.10 33.72
N MET A 218 3.98 14.08 34.66
CA MET A 218 5.26 14.74 34.53
C MET A 218 6.33 13.70 34.21
N CYS A 219 6.99 13.85 33.06
CA CYS A 219 8.08 12.98 32.64
C CYS A 219 9.35 13.80 32.35
N GLN A 220 10.42 13.11 31.95
CA GLN A 220 11.64 13.77 31.49
C GLN A 220 11.36 14.67 30.27
N GLY A 221 12.14 15.74 30.15
CA GLY A 221 11.91 16.78 29.14
C GLY A 221 11.95 16.29 27.69
N SER A 222 12.69 15.21 27.39
CA SER A 222 12.68 14.58 26.05
C SER A 222 11.30 14.02 25.70
N LEU A 223 10.67 13.27 26.61
CA LEU A 223 9.35 12.68 26.41
C LEU A 223 8.26 13.75 26.27
N MET A 224 8.35 14.81 27.07
CA MET A 224 7.42 15.95 26.98
C MET A 224 7.57 16.71 25.64
N ARG A 225 8.79 16.81 25.09
CA ARG A 225 9.00 17.41 23.75
C ARG A 225 8.43 16.53 22.64
N THR A 226 8.61 15.20 22.73
CA THR A 226 7.98 14.26 21.80
C THR A 226 6.46 14.41 21.84
N GLU A 227 5.87 14.44 23.04
CA GLU A 227 4.42 14.62 23.21
C GLU A 227 3.91 15.90 22.56
N LYS A 228 4.57 17.04 22.84
CA LYS A 228 4.18 18.32 22.24
C LYS A 228 4.23 18.28 20.72
N SER A 229 5.22 17.59 20.15
CA SER A 229 5.39 17.48 18.70
C SER A 229 4.33 16.58 18.07
N LEU A 230 4.00 15.46 18.71
CA LEU A 230 2.92 14.57 18.28
C LEU A 230 1.54 15.21 18.44
N LEU A 231 1.31 16.03 19.48
CA LEU A 231 0.07 16.81 19.59
C LEU A 231 -0.05 17.84 18.48
N LYS A 232 1.07 18.51 18.12
CA LYS A 232 1.11 19.47 17.01
C LYS A 232 0.84 18.82 15.65
N LEU A 233 1.19 17.54 15.47
CA LEU A 233 0.86 16.80 14.24
C LEU A 233 -0.65 16.85 13.96
N PHE A 234 -1.47 16.67 14.98
CA PHE A 234 -2.93 16.61 14.85
C PHE A 234 -3.65 17.95 15.04
N ASP A 235 -2.91 19.06 15.08
CA ASP A 235 -3.46 20.43 15.10
C ASP A 235 -3.82 20.87 13.67
N GLY A 236 -4.84 20.22 13.10
CA GLY A 236 -5.29 20.42 11.73
C GLY A 236 -5.48 19.11 10.97
N LYS A 237 -5.41 19.20 9.64
CA LYS A 237 -5.51 18.04 8.75
C LYS A 237 -4.17 17.31 8.68
N VAL A 238 -4.22 15.98 8.75
CA VAL A 238 -3.06 15.10 8.60
C VAL A 238 -3.28 14.21 7.39
N ASP A 239 -2.47 14.39 6.36
CA ASP A 239 -2.41 13.44 5.25
C ASP A 239 -1.68 12.18 5.71
N TYR A 240 -2.12 11.01 5.24
CA TYR A 240 -1.44 9.75 5.53
C TYR A 240 -1.10 9.00 4.24
N ASP A 241 0.03 8.31 4.27
CA ASP A 241 0.48 7.39 3.23
C ASP A 241 0.75 6.03 3.89
N LEU A 242 0.03 4.99 3.44
CA LEU A 242 0.22 3.63 3.89
C LEU A 242 1.17 2.91 2.94
N ASP A 243 2.17 2.26 3.51
CA ASP A 243 3.07 1.38 2.78
C ASP A 243 3.18 0.05 3.49
N HIS A 244 2.30 -0.88 3.13
CA HIS A 244 2.19 -2.20 3.73
C HIS A 244 2.02 -2.14 5.25
N ARG A 245 3.11 -2.22 6.01
CA ARG A 245 3.12 -2.17 7.48
C ARG A 245 3.60 -0.82 8.03
N GLY A 246 4.01 0.11 7.16
CA GLY A 246 4.40 1.47 7.52
C GLY A 246 3.28 2.46 7.26
N ILE A 247 3.26 3.52 8.06
CA ILE A 247 2.44 4.71 7.80
C ILE A 247 3.30 5.95 7.96
N THR A 248 3.21 6.85 6.98
CA THR A 248 3.77 8.21 7.10
C THR A 248 2.62 9.19 7.24
N LEU A 249 2.67 9.99 8.29
CA LEU A 249 1.71 11.05 8.58
C LEU A 249 2.37 12.40 8.33
N THR A 250 1.70 13.27 7.58
CA THR A 250 2.18 14.62 7.28
C THR A 250 1.11 15.64 7.64
N SER A 251 1.42 16.56 8.56
CA SER A 251 0.51 17.65 8.91
C SER A 251 0.67 18.86 7.98
N GLU A 252 -0.37 19.69 7.91
CA GLU A 252 -0.34 21.00 7.24
C GLU A 252 0.79 21.90 7.78
N ASN A 253 1.13 21.72 9.05
CA ASN A 253 2.20 22.45 9.75
C ASN A 253 3.61 21.95 9.41
N GLY A 254 3.73 20.96 8.53
CA GLY A 254 4.99 20.39 8.05
C GLY A 254 5.63 19.34 8.97
N THR A 255 4.95 18.94 10.05
CA THR A 255 5.40 17.84 10.90
C THR A 255 5.18 16.53 10.18
N VAL A 256 6.20 15.67 10.20
CA VAL A 256 6.17 14.33 9.62
C VAL A 256 6.42 13.30 10.72
N VAL A 257 5.61 12.25 10.71
CA VAL A 257 5.73 11.10 11.63
C VAL A 257 5.72 9.82 10.82
N SER A 258 6.68 8.93 11.10
CA SER A 258 6.67 7.57 10.61
C SER A 258 6.31 6.62 11.74
N ALA A 259 5.39 5.72 11.47
CA ALA A 259 5.00 4.66 12.39
C ALA A 259 4.90 3.32 11.65
N VAL A 260 4.99 2.23 12.41
CA VAL A 260 4.87 0.86 11.90
C VAL A 260 3.76 0.15 12.67
N ALA A 261 3.01 -0.70 11.98
CA ALA A 261 1.99 -1.53 12.59
C ALA A 261 2.64 -2.57 13.53
N ASP A 262 2.15 -2.67 14.76
CA ASP A 262 2.52 -3.75 15.69
C ASP A 262 2.01 -5.10 15.13
N GLU A 263 2.81 -6.16 15.29
CA GLU A 263 2.44 -7.54 14.92
C GLU A 263 1.29 -8.11 15.76
#